data_AF-A0A2G9SQ03-F1
#
_entry.id   AF-A0A2G9SQ03-F1
#
_cell.length_a   1.000
_cell.length_b   1.000
_cell.length_c   1.000
_cell.angle_alpha   90.00
_cell.angle_beta   90.00
_cell.angle_gamma   90.00
#
_symmetry.space_group_name_H-M   'P 1'
#
loop_
_entity.id
_entity.type
_entity.pdbx_description
1 polymer ?
#
loop_
_entity_poly.entity_id
_entity_poly.type
_entity_poly.pdbx_seq_one_letter_code
_entity_poly.pdbx_strand_id
1 'polypeptide(L)'
;MKLIFIFLDGVGLAPRSNQNPFAQTPQPSIKNVLTKELLLEEATLQEPRKVFLPISATLGVSGTGQSGTGQFSIYTSRNGAKLFGKHFGPYLPTPLRELLAEQNLFKSLKAQVKASAMQTLTLNRLLSDV
;
A
#
# COMPACT_ATOMS: atom_id res chain seq x y z
N MET A 1 3.96 15.11 -10.15
CA MET A 1 3.66 14.55 -8.80
C MET A 1 4.75 13.54 -8.44
N LYS A 2 5.29 13.58 -7.22
CA LYS A 2 6.31 12.61 -6.75
C LYS A 2 5.67 11.70 -5.69
N LEU A 3 5.87 10.39 -5.79
CA LEU A 3 5.40 9.40 -4.83
C LEU A 3 6.60 8.74 -4.18
N ILE A 4 6.60 8.65 -2.85
CA ILE A 4 7.56 7.84 -2.08
C ILE A 4 6.75 6.71 -1.46
N PHE A 5 7.14 5.48 -1.78
CA PHE A 5 6.55 4.27 -1.21
C PHE A 5 7.65 3.52 -0.44
N ILE A 6 7.40 3.28 0.85
CA ILE A 6 8.35 2.61 1.74
C ILE A 6 7.69 1.33 2.24
N PHE A 7 8.37 0.20 2.08
CA PHE A 7 7.97 -1.09 2.62
C PHE A 7 9.03 -1.58 3.60
N LEU A 8 8.62 -1.87 4.83
CA LEU A 8 9.47 -2.31 5.94
C LEU A 8 9.18 -3.79 6.20
N ASP A 9 9.97 -4.68 5.60
CA ASP A 9 9.77 -6.12 5.78
C ASP A 9 10.16 -6.57 7.19
N GLY A 10 9.43 -7.55 7.73
CA GLY A 10 9.65 -8.08 9.07
C GLY A 10 9.27 -7.12 10.22
N VAL A 11 8.74 -5.93 9.92
CA VAL A 11 8.30 -4.95 10.93
C VAL A 11 6.78 -4.98 11.05
N GLY A 12 6.29 -5.51 12.18
CA GLY A 12 4.88 -5.50 12.55
C GLY A 12 4.55 -4.40 13.56
N LEU A 13 3.25 -4.27 13.86
CA LEU A 13 2.78 -3.52 15.02
C LEU A 13 2.81 -4.42 16.25
N ALA A 14 3.11 -3.84 17.41
CA ALA A 14 3.12 -4.53 18.69
C ALA A 14 2.70 -3.55 19.80
N PRO A 15 2.17 -4.04 20.94
CA PRO A 15 1.79 -3.16 22.03
C PRO A 15 3.00 -2.46 22.64
N ARG A 16 2.76 -1.34 23.33
CA ARG A 16 3.77 -0.70 24.16
C ARG A 16 4.28 -1.66 25.24
N SER A 17 5.57 -1.99 25.19
CA SER A 17 6.23 -2.82 26.20
C SER A 17 7.74 -2.55 26.25
N ASN A 18 8.41 -3.09 27.27
CA ASN A 18 9.87 -3.04 27.39
C ASN A 18 10.59 -3.93 26.36
N GLN A 19 9.86 -4.83 25.69
CA GLN A 19 10.40 -5.68 24.62
C GLN A 19 10.19 -5.07 23.22
N ASN A 20 9.37 -4.03 23.10
CA ASN A 20 9.11 -3.37 21.83
C ASN A 20 10.13 -2.22 21.63
N PRO A 21 11.13 -2.35 20.74
CA PRO A 21 12.14 -1.31 20.53
C PRO A 21 11.55 0.00 20.02
N PHE A 22 10.43 -0.05 19.28
CA PHE A 22 9.73 1.14 18.79
C PHE A 22 9.00 1.90 19.92
N ALA A 23 8.63 1.21 21.00
CA ALA A 23 8.07 1.84 22.19
C ALA A 23 9.14 2.52 23.05
N GLN A 24 10.36 1.98 23.06
CA GLN A 24 11.46 2.43 23.91
C GLN A 24 12.32 3.52 23.26
N THR A 25 12.37 3.56 21.94
CA THR A 25 13.25 4.48 21.20
C THR A 25 12.49 5.76 20.80
N PRO A 26 12.91 6.96 21.23
CA PRO A 26 12.33 8.22 20.76
C PRO A 26 12.50 8.40 19.25
N GLN A 27 11.41 8.73 18.55
CA GLN A 27 11.39 8.90 17.09
C GLN A 27 10.85 10.28 16.67
N PRO A 28 11.47 11.40 17.10
CA PRO A 28 10.90 12.74 16.94
C PRO A 28 10.64 13.12 15.47
N SER A 29 11.58 12.84 14.56
CA SER A 29 11.44 13.16 13.14
C SER A 29 10.28 12.42 12.47
N ILE A 30 10.14 11.13 12.79
CA ILE A 30 9.09 10.30 12.21
C ILE A 30 7.73 10.66 12.79
N LYS A 31 7.66 10.98 14.10
CA LYS A 31 6.44 11.40 14.76
C LYS A 31 5.84 12.67 14.17
N ASN A 32 6.68 13.64 13.87
CA ASN A 32 6.25 14.92 13.30
C ASN A 32 5.71 14.77 11.88
N VAL A 33 6.29 13.85 11.09
CA VAL A 33 5.92 13.64 9.68
C VAL A 33 4.68 12.74 9.56
N LEU A 34 4.66 11.59 10.22
CA LEU A 34 3.66 10.54 9.99
C LEU A 34 2.52 10.54 11.02
N THR A 35 2.81 10.27 12.31
CA THR A 35 1.80 10.19 13.39
C THR A 35 2.46 10.24 14.78
N LYS A 36 1.70 10.60 15.84
CA LYS A 36 2.21 10.76 17.22
C LYS A 36 2.79 9.49 17.84
N GLU A 37 2.27 8.33 17.46
CA GLU A 37 2.71 7.02 17.95
C GLU A 37 2.83 6.07 16.76
N LEU A 38 4.06 5.74 16.36
CA LEU A 38 4.34 4.95 15.17
C LEU A 38 4.69 3.51 15.60
N LEU A 39 4.20 2.53 14.84
CA LEU A 39 4.49 1.10 15.02
C LEU A 39 3.99 0.49 16.34
N LEU A 40 3.08 1.19 17.01
CA LEU A 40 2.28 0.64 18.10
C LEU A 40 0.94 0.16 17.55
N GLU A 41 0.43 -0.97 18.03
CA GLU A 41 -0.81 -1.56 17.53
C GLU A 41 -2.05 -0.74 17.93
N GLU A 42 -1.96 0.00 19.04
CA GLU A 42 -2.99 0.91 19.52
C GLU A 42 -3.04 2.23 18.74
N ALA A 43 -2.04 2.53 17.91
CA ALA A 43 -2.00 3.77 17.17
C ALA A 43 -3.03 3.77 16.04
N THR A 44 -3.87 4.80 15.99
CA THR A 44 -4.78 5.07 14.88
C THR A 44 -4.83 6.57 14.64
N LEU A 45 -4.79 6.98 13.37
CA LEU A 45 -4.88 8.39 12.96
C LEU A 45 -5.73 8.51 11.70
N GLN A 46 -6.69 9.43 11.71
CA GLN A 46 -7.45 9.81 10.53
C GLN A 46 -7.63 11.32 10.49
N GLU A 47 -6.84 11.98 9.64
CA GLU A 47 -6.86 13.41 9.38
C GLU A 47 -6.95 13.65 7.86
N PRO A 48 -7.35 14.85 7.39
CA PRO A 48 -7.54 15.12 5.95
C PRO A 48 -6.35 14.79 5.04
N ARG A 49 -5.12 14.77 5.57
CA ARG A 49 -3.89 14.49 4.81
C ARG A 49 -3.01 13.39 5.40
N LYS A 50 -3.46 12.72 6.47
CA LYS A 50 -2.69 11.70 7.18
C LYS A 50 -3.61 10.58 7.63
N VAL A 51 -3.25 9.35 7.30
CA VAL A 51 -3.97 8.17 7.74
C VAL A 51 -2.95 7.16 8.27
N PHE A 52 -3.22 6.63 9.46
CA PHE A 52 -2.52 5.49 10.03
C PHE A 52 -3.57 4.53 10.54
N LEU A 53 -3.62 3.34 9.95
CA LEU A 53 -4.55 2.29 10.32
C LEU A 53 -3.77 1.01 10.62
N PRO A 54 -4.01 0.35 11.76
CA PRO A 54 -3.51 -0.98 11.99
C PRO A 54 -4.22 -1.95 11.03
N ILE A 55 -3.44 -2.66 10.22
CA ILE A 55 -3.97 -3.62 9.23
C ILE A 55 -3.43 -5.00 9.58
N SER A 56 -4.31 -5.99 9.66
CA SER A 56 -3.90 -7.37 9.89
C SER A 56 -3.18 -7.94 8.68
N ALA A 57 -1.93 -8.39 8.87
CA ALA A 57 -1.16 -9.07 7.84
C ALA A 57 -1.76 -10.43 7.41
N THR A 58 -2.72 -10.96 8.18
CA THR A 58 -3.43 -12.20 7.84
C THR A 58 -4.45 -12.00 6.71
N LEU A 59 -4.89 -10.77 6.45
CA LEU A 59 -5.89 -10.45 5.43
C LEU A 59 -7.17 -11.31 5.53
N GLY A 60 -7.53 -11.74 6.76
CA GLY A 60 -8.68 -12.61 7.02
C GLY A 60 -8.51 -14.06 6.53
N VAL A 61 -7.29 -14.47 6.18
CA VAL A 61 -6.94 -15.85 5.80
C VAL A 61 -6.14 -16.49 6.93
N SER A 62 -6.48 -17.72 7.30
CA SER A 62 -5.84 -18.47 8.38
C SER A 62 -4.34 -18.66 8.18
N GLY A 63 -3.60 -18.64 9.29
CA GLY A 63 -2.14 -18.79 9.31
C GLY A 63 -1.43 -17.44 9.40
N THR A 64 -0.11 -17.50 9.50
CA THR A 64 0.74 -16.31 9.62
C THR A 64 0.86 -15.62 8.26
N GLY A 65 0.75 -14.30 8.24
CA GLY A 65 0.99 -13.50 7.02
C GLY A 65 2.36 -13.80 6.42
N GLN A 66 2.45 -13.84 5.10
CA GLN A 66 3.69 -14.11 4.36
C GLN A 66 3.94 -13.05 3.29
N SER A 67 5.21 -12.74 3.03
CA SER A 67 5.61 -11.62 2.19
C SER A 67 5.17 -11.77 0.73
N GLY A 68 5.24 -12.97 0.13
CA GLY A 68 4.85 -13.18 -1.27
C GLY A 68 3.40 -12.79 -1.56
N THR A 69 2.46 -13.36 -0.81
CA THR A 69 1.02 -13.04 -0.93
C THR A 69 0.65 -11.66 -0.36
N GLY A 70 1.37 -11.20 0.67
CA GLY A 70 1.18 -9.87 1.27
C GLY A 70 1.57 -8.74 0.31
N GLN A 71 2.77 -8.81 -0.27
CA GLN A 71 3.27 -7.84 -1.24
C GLN A 71 2.41 -7.81 -2.50
N PHE A 72 1.99 -8.98 -3.01
CA PHE A 72 0.99 -9.03 -4.08
C PHE A 72 -0.24 -8.19 -3.73
N SER A 73 -0.73 -8.31 -2.49
CA SER A 73 -1.93 -7.60 -2.06
C SER A 73 -1.73 -6.08 -2.01
N ILE A 74 -0.57 -5.64 -1.54
CA ILE A 74 -0.19 -4.22 -1.52
C ILE A 74 -0.14 -3.64 -2.94
N TYR A 75 0.50 -4.36 -3.88
CA TYR A 75 0.70 -3.85 -5.23
C TYR A 75 -0.54 -3.94 -6.12
N THR A 76 -1.46 -4.87 -5.87
CA THR A 76 -2.61 -5.12 -6.73
C THR A 76 -3.94 -4.66 -6.15
N SER A 77 -3.98 -4.28 -4.87
CA SER A 77 -5.21 -4.06 -4.08
C SER A 77 -6.13 -5.29 -3.96
N ARG A 78 -5.64 -6.49 -4.32
CA ARG A 78 -6.39 -7.74 -4.27
C ARG A 78 -5.84 -8.67 -3.19
N ASN A 79 -6.69 -9.37 -2.45
CA ASN A 79 -6.24 -10.29 -1.41
C ASN A 79 -5.51 -11.52 -2.02
N GLY A 80 -4.18 -11.47 -2.06
CA GLY A 80 -3.32 -12.49 -2.65
C GLY A 80 -3.37 -13.83 -1.90
N ALA A 81 -3.48 -13.79 -0.56
CA ALA A 81 -3.62 -15.00 0.24
C ALA A 81 -4.94 -15.72 -0.08
N LYS A 82 -6.03 -14.97 -0.25
CA LYS A 82 -7.32 -15.54 -0.66
C LYS A 82 -7.29 -16.08 -2.09
N LEU A 83 -6.66 -15.37 -3.03
CA LEU A 83 -6.54 -15.82 -4.42
C LEU A 83 -5.68 -17.08 -4.57
N PHE A 84 -4.61 -17.20 -3.77
CA PHE A 84 -3.77 -18.39 -3.75
C PHE A 84 -4.36 -19.53 -2.89
N GLY A 85 -5.29 -19.20 -1.99
CA GLY A 85 -5.93 -20.13 -1.05
C GLY A 85 -5.20 -20.30 0.29
N LYS A 86 -4.02 -19.68 0.46
CA LYS A 86 -3.27 -19.62 1.72
C LYS A 86 -2.22 -18.52 1.67
N HIS A 87 -1.59 -18.24 2.80
CA HIS A 87 -0.38 -17.42 2.84
C HIS A 87 0.80 -18.16 2.19
N PHE A 88 1.63 -17.44 1.43
CA PHE A 88 2.83 -17.99 0.80
C PHE A 88 3.93 -16.94 0.67
N GLY A 89 5.16 -17.38 0.87
CA GLY A 89 6.37 -16.57 0.80
C GLY A 89 7.63 -17.43 0.89
N PRO A 90 8.84 -16.82 0.83
CA PRO A 90 9.04 -15.37 0.68
C PRO A 90 8.80 -14.86 -0.74
N TYR A 91 8.78 -15.76 -1.73
CA TYR A 91 8.59 -15.43 -3.13
C TYR A 91 7.12 -15.32 -3.53
N LEU A 92 6.84 -14.60 -4.61
CA LEU A 92 5.50 -14.56 -5.20
C LEU A 92 5.13 -15.95 -5.78
N PRO A 93 3.97 -16.52 -5.41
CA PRO A 93 3.49 -17.76 -6.02
C PRO A 93 3.40 -17.63 -7.53
N THR A 94 3.88 -18.64 -8.26
CA THR A 94 3.84 -18.67 -9.73
C THR A 94 2.46 -18.32 -10.30
N PRO A 95 1.33 -18.85 -9.78
CA PRO A 95 -0.01 -18.54 -10.31
C PRO A 95 -0.41 -17.06 -10.20
N LEU A 96 0.23 -16.27 -9.33
CA LEU A 96 -0.09 -14.86 -9.16
C LEU A 96 0.80 -13.92 -9.99
N ARG A 97 1.85 -14.44 -10.65
CA ARG A 97 2.85 -13.63 -11.36
C ARG A 97 2.25 -12.90 -12.56
N GLU A 98 1.52 -13.62 -13.39
CA GLU A 98 0.86 -13.04 -14.58
C GLU A 98 -0.11 -11.93 -14.18
N LEU A 99 -0.92 -12.19 -13.15
CA LEU A 99 -1.87 -11.22 -12.65
C LEU A 99 -1.20 -9.94 -12.09
N LEU A 100 -0.11 -10.08 -11.33
CA LEU A 100 0.67 -8.91 -10.86
C LEU A 100 1.29 -8.15 -12.04
N ALA A 101 1.80 -8.89 -13.03
CA ALA A 101 2.38 -8.30 -14.22
C ALA A 101 1.34 -7.47 -14.97
N GLU A 102 0.10 -7.93 -15.09
CA GLU A 102 -1.00 -7.23 -15.75
C GLU A 102 -1.56 -6.06 -14.93
N GLN A 103 -1.80 -6.28 -13.64
CA GLN A 103 -2.57 -5.39 -12.77
C GLN A 103 -1.74 -5.02 -11.54
N ASN A 104 -1.24 -3.78 -11.49
CA ASN A 104 -0.61 -3.24 -10.29
C ASN A 104 -0.78 -1.72 -10.23
N LEU A 105 -0.60 -1.18 -9.03
CA LEU A 105 -0.76 0.23 -8.70
C LEU A 105 0.06 1.14 -9.63
N PHE A 106 1.30 0.75 -9.98
CA PHE A 106 2.14 1.56 -10.86
C PHE A 106 1.61 1.61 -12.29
N LYS A 107 1.09 0.51 -12.81
CA LYS A 107 0.42 0.50 -14.11
C LYS A 107 -0.84 1.37 -14.11
N SER A 108 -1.66 1.25 -13.07
CA SER A 108 -2.87 2.08 -12.90
C SER A 108 -2.53 3.58 -12.83
N LEU A 109 -1.51 3.95 -12.04
CA LEU A 109 -1.03 5.33 -11.94
C LEU A 109 -0.48 5.84 -13.29
N LYS A 110 0.30 5.02 -14.00
CA LYS A 110 0.85 5.40 -15.31
C LYS A 110 -0.25 5.59 -16.35
N ALA A 111 -1.28 4.74 -16.35
CA ALA A 111 -2.42 4.86 -17.25
C ALA A 111 -3.24 6.12 -16.96
N GLN A 112 -3.46 6.44 -15.67
CA GLN A 112 -4.16 7.67 -15.28
C GLN A 112 -3.38 8.93 -15.66
N VAL A 113 -2.05 8.96 -15.46
CA VAL A 113 -1.23 10.09 -15.90
C VAL A 113 -1.29 10.28 -17.41
N LYS A 114 -1.29 9.19 -18.18
CA LYS A 114 -1.50 9.26 -19.65
C LYS A 114 -2.90 9.75 -20.00
N ALA A 115 -3.93 9.27 -19.31
CA ALA A 115 -5.32 9.71 -19.54
C ALA A 115 -5.53 11.19 -19.19
N SER A 116 -4.92 11.68 -18.10
CA SER A 116 -4.90 13.10 -17.74
C SER A 116 -4.09 13.94 -18.73
N ALA A 117 -2.99 13.40 -19.29
CA ALA A 117 -2.25 14.05 -20.38
C ALA A 117 -3.01 13.99 -21.73
N MET A 118 -3.96 13.07 -21.89
CA MET A 118 -4.81 12.88 -23.07
C MET A 118 -6.19 13.54 -22.92
N GLN A 119 -6.38 14.39 -21.90
CA GLN A 119 -7.55 15.26 -21.74
C GLN A 119 -7.33 16.67 -22.30
N THR A 120 -6.30 16.89 -23.13
CA THR A 120 -6.11 18.12 -23.90
C THR A 120 -6.14 17.77 -25.38
N LEU A 121 -7.01 18.47 -26.14
CA LEU A 121 -7.27 18.36 -27.58
C LEU A 121 -8.33 17.34 -28.02
N THR A 122 -9.61 17.67 -27.75
CA THR A 122 -10.59 17.68 -28.86
C THR A 122 -11.68 18.72 -28.57
N LEU A 123 -11.44 19.96 -29.00
CA LEU A 123 -12.50 20.95 -29.19
C LEU A 123 -12.42 21.53 -30.61
N ASN A 124 -12.39 20.64 -31.61
CA ASN A 124 -12.74 21.00 -32.99
C ASN A 124 -14.26 20.95 -33.13
N ARG A 125 -14.97 21.91 -32.52
CA ARG A 125 -16.30 22.34 -32.95
C ARG A 125 -16.77 23.57 -32.17
N LEU A 126 -16.24 24.72 -32.54
CA LEU A 126 -16.96 25.98 -32.54
C LEU A 126 -16.54 26.71 -33.83
N LEU A 127 -17.27 26.39 -34.91
CA LEU A 127 -17.64 27.28 -36.03
C LEU A 127 -16.46 27.81 -36.88
N SER A 128 -16.21 27.46 -38.15
CA SER A 128 -17.11 27.38 -39.32
C SER A 128 -18.36 28.24 -39.16
N ASP A 129 -18.32 29.43 -39.78
CA ASP A 129 -19.42 30.37 -40.03
C ASP A 129 -19.62 31.48 -38.98
N VAL A 130 -18.76 32.52 -39.05
CA VAL A 130 -19.02 33.96 -39.35
C VAL A 130 -17.78 34.78 -39.02
#